data_AF-A0A929DN83-F1
#
_entry.id   AF-A0A929DN83-F1
#
_cell.length_a   1.000
_cell.length_b   1.000
_cell.length_c   1.000
_cell.angle_alpha   90.00
_cell.angle_beta   90.00
_cell.angle_gamma   90.00
#
_symmetry.space_group_name_H-M   'P 1'
#
loop_
_entity.id
_entity.type
_entity.pdbx_description
1 polymer ?
#
loop_
_entity_poly.entity_id
_entity_poly.type
_entity_poly.pdbx_seq_one_letter_code
_entity_poly.pdbx_strand_id
1 'polypeptide(L)'
;MAMATKEKIREIYEILPGLDCGFCGYGNCGRFARAVAEGKASPFGCRQNPWAGYRISGIIGAKAPTIGYGLYQPVLSQRAEPLSPALLREEVSALSGTVGNILTRIQKLAKE
;
A
#
# COMPACT_ATOMS: atom_id res chain seq x y z
N MET A 1 25.18 -16.61 24.54
CA MET A 1 24.39 -15.53 23.91
C MET A 1 22.94 -15.94 23.56
N ALA A 2 22.30 -16.86 24.30
CA ALA A 2 20.92 -17.30 24.00
C ALA A 2 19.84 -16.59 24.85
N MET A 3 20.23 -15.94 25.95
CA MET A 3 19.31 -15.24 26.85
C MET A 3 18.89 -13.88 26.26
N ALA A 4 19.85 -13.10 25.78
CA ALA A 4 19.61 -11.80 25.12
C ALA A 4 18.67 -11.91 23.91
N THR A 5 18.70 -13.02 23.17
CA THR A 5 17.76 -13.24 22.06
C THR A 5 16.34 -13.53 22.53
N LYS A 6 16.15 -14.23 23.66
CA LYS A 6 14.80 -14.51 24.19
C LYS A 6 14.12 -13.24 24.71
N GLU A 7 14.87 -12.36 25.37
CA GLU A 7 14.38 -11.06 25.84
C GLU A 7 13.94 -10.18 24.66
N LYS A 8 14.78 -10.05 23.63
CA LYS A 8 14.43 -9.35 22.39
C LYS A 8 13.17 -9.90 21.73
N ILE A 9 13.01 -11.23 21.67
CA ILE A 9 11.81 -11.85 21.09
C ILE A 9 10.56 -11.43 21.86
N ARG A 10 10.63 -11.41 23.20
CA ARG A 10 9.51 -11.01 24.05
C ARG A 10 9.14 -9.55 23.85
N GLU A 11 10.13 -8.66 23.87
CA GLU A 11 9.91 -7.22 23.64
C GLU A 11 9.32 -6.94 22.26
N ILE A 12 9.82 -7.62 21.22
CA ILE A 12 9.27 -7.50 19.87
C ILE A 12 7.83 -8.01 19.84
N TYR A 13 7.54 -9.16 20.48
CA TYR A 13 6.20 -9.73 20.53
C TYR A 13 5.19 -8.78 21.21
N GLU A 14 5.58 -8.11 22.29
CA GLU A 14 4.74 -7.14 23.00
C GLU A 14 4.40 -5.90 22.16
N ILE A 15 5.21 -5.56 21.15
CA ILE A 15 4.93 -4.46 20.21
C ILE A 15 3.97 -4.90 19.09
N LEU A 16 3.90 -6.20 18.80
CA LEU A 16 3.07 -6.73 17.73
C LEU A 16 1.59 -6.77 18.13
N PRO A 17 0.66 -6.69 17.16
CA PRO A 17 -0.77 -6.66 17.44
C PRO A 17 -1.34 -8.01 17.93
N GLY A 18 -0.56 -9.09 17.98
CA GLY A 18 -0.99 -10.40 18.49
C GLY A 18 -2.10 -11.10 17.68
N LEU A 19 -2.37 -10.64 16.45
CA LEU A 19 -3.48 -11.14 15.62
C LEU A 19 -3.17 -12.45 14.90
N ASP A 20 -1.91 -12.87 14.85
CA ASP A 20 -1.46 -14.10 14.16
C ASP A 20 -1.95 -14.24 12.70
N CYS A 21 -2.17 -13.11 12.04
CA CYS A 21 -2.81 -12.99 10.73
C CYS A 21 -1.99 -13.49 9.51
N GLY A 22 -0.70 -13.81 9.67
CA GLY A 22 0.10 -14.38 8.59
C GLY A 22 0.57 -13.44 7.48
N PHE A 23 0.10 -12.18 7.40
CA PHE A 23 0.43 -11.27 6.28
C PHE A 23 1.93 -10.89 6.16
N CYS A 24 2.72 -11.12 7.20
CA CYS A 24 4.17 -10.96 7.17
C CYS A 24 4.90 -12.21 6.64
N GLY A 25 4.19 -13.28 6.28
CA GLY A 25 4.75 -14.57 5.84
C GLY A 25 5.06 -15.55 6.96
N TYR A 26 4.78 -15.21 8.21
CA TYR A 26 4.99 -16.07 9.38
C TYR A 26 3.66 -16.48 10.01
N GLY A 27 3.52 -17.76 10.37
CA GLY A 27 2.25 -18.32 10.85
C GLY A 27 1.73 -17.78 12.18
N ASN A 28 2.51 -16.99 12.92
CA ASN A 28 2.06 -16.22 14.09
C ASN A 28 3.05 -15.10 14.43
N CYS A 29 2.62 -14.16 15.26
CA CYS A 29 3.40 -13.02 15.72
C CYS A 29 4.66 -13.44 16.49
N GLY A 30 4.63 -14.53 17.25
CA GLY A 30 5.80 -15.07 17.96
C GLY A 30 6.89 -15.58 17.01
N ARG A 31 6.50 -16.27 15.93
CA ARG A 31 7.41 -16.72 14.86
C ARG A 31 8.00 -15.54 14.10
N PHE A 32 7.21 -14.51 13.83
CA PHE A 32 7.73 -13.27 13.24
C PHE A 32 8.73 -12.59 14.18
N ALA A 33 8.39 -12.41 15.46
CA ALA A 33 9.28 -11.79 16.45
C ALA A 33 10.62 -12.54 16.56
N ARG A 34 10.59 -13.87 16.56
CA ARG A 34 11.79 -14.72 16.50
C ARG A 34 12.60 -14.50 15.24
N ALA A 35 11.97 -14.49 14.08
CA ALA A 35 12.67 -14.28 12.82
C ALA A 35 13.32 -12.88 12.74
N VAL A 36 12.67 -11.85 13.28
CA VAL A 36 13.24 -10.49 13.34
C VAL A 36 14.40 -10.43 14.33
N ALA A 37 14.27 -11.02 15.52
CA ALA A 37 15.36 -11.07 16.51
C ALA A 37 16.59 -11.84 16.01
N GLU A 38 16.38 -12.85 15.16
CA GLU A 38 17.43 -13.63 14.50
C GLU A 38 17.96 -12.96 13.21
N GLY A 39 17.43 -11.79 12.81
CA GLY A 39 17.86 -11.07 11.60
C GLY A 39 17.40 -11.72 10.28
N LYS A 40 16.50 -12.70 10.33
CA LYS A 40 15.94 -13.40 9.16
C LYS A 40 14.76 -12.66 8.53
N ALA A 41 14.15 -11.73 9.26
CA ALA A 41 13.03 -10.93 8.81
C ALA A 41 13.30 -9.44 9.01
N SER A 42 12.76 -8.62 8.11
CA SER A 42 12.77 -7.16 8.29
C SER A 42 11.89 -6.76 9.48
N PRO A 43 12.35 -5.84 10.34
CA PRO A 43 11.52 -5.32 11.45
C PRO A 43 10.25 -4.62 10.95
N PHE A 44 10.21 -4.17 9.70
CA PHE A 44 9.06 -3.53 9.05
C PHE A 44 8.10 -4.52 8.37
N GLY A 45 8.23 -5.82 8.62
CA GLY A 45 7.42 -6.86 7.96
C GLY A 45 5.94 -6.93 8.39
N CYS A 46 5.56 -6.34 9.52
CA CYS A 46 4.18 -6.38 10.01
C CYS A 46 3.27 -5.43 9.21
N ARG A 47 2.38 -5.99 8.38
CA ARG A 47 1.45 -5.21 7.54
C ARG A 47 0.32 -4.56 8.31
N GLN A 48 -0.11 -5.18 9.41
CA GLN A 48 -1.18 -4.67 10.29
C GLN A 48 -0.70 -3.47 11.12
N ASN A 49 0.58 -3.41 11.43
CA ASN A 49 1.17 -2.28 12.14
C ASN A 49 2.58 -1.97 11.60
N PRO A 50 2.69 -1.26 10.45
CA PRO A 50 3.98 -0.92 9.87
C PRO A 50 4.86 -0.07 10.79
N TRP A 51 4.24 0.73 11.67
CA TRP A 51 4.93 1.59 12.64
C TRP A 51 5.64 0.81 13.76
N ALA A 52 5.23 -0.43 14.03
CA ALA A 52 5.93 -1.33 14.95
C ALA A 52 7.41 -1.46 14.58
N GLY A 53 7.73 -1.44 13.28
CA GLY A 53 9.09 -1.64 12.78
C GLY A 53 10.11 -0.63 13.31
N TYR A 54 9.72 0.61 13.60
CA TYR A 54 10.63 1.60 14.18
C TYR A 54 11.04 1.24 15.62
N ARG A 55 10.08 0.84 16.46
CA ARG A 55 10.35 0.42 17.84
C ARG A 55 11.18 -0.86 17.86
N ILE A 56 10.80 -1.82 17.00
CA ILE A 56 11.51 -3.09 16.82
C ILE A 56 12.95 -2.84 16.36
N SER A 57 13.19 -1.89 15.44
CA SER A 57 14.53 -1.52 14.98
C SER A 57 15.43 -1.04 16.13
N GLY A 58 14.87 -0.29 17.08
CA GLY A 58 15.57 0.14 18.30
C GLY A 58 16.01 -1.04 19.18
N ILE A 59 15.18 -2.08 19.31
CA ILE A 59 15.47 -3.28 20.11
C ILE A 59 16.59 -4.13 19.47
N ILE A 60 16.54 -4.32 18.15
CA ILE A 60 17.53 -5.15 17.45
C ILE A 60 18.82 -4.39 17.12
N GLY A 61 18.86 -3.07 17.34
CA GLY A 61 20.00 -2.21 17.01
C GLY A 61 20.18 -2.01 15.51
N ALA A 62 19.15 -2.26 14.70
CA ALA A 62 19.18 -1.98 13.28
C ALA A 62 18.96 -0.49 13.07
N LYS A 63 19.77 0.16 12.20
CA LYS A 63 19.48 1.52 11.74
C LYS A 63 18.13 1.49 11.03
N ALA A 64 17.11 2.06 11.67
CA ALA A 64 15.85 2.31 11.01
C ALA A 64 16.11 3.20 9.78
N PRO A 65 15.49 2.94 8.63
CA PRO A 65 15.52 3.90 7.54
C PRO A 65 14.98 5.23 8.09
N THR A 66 15.77 6.29 7.93
CA THR A 66 15.33 7.66 8.18
C THR A 66 14.30 7.99 7.11
N ILE A 67 13.06 7.55 7.31
CA ILE A 67 11.95 7.92 6.44
C ILE A 67 11.63 9.38 6.78
N GLY A 68 12.25 10.29 6.03
CA GLY A 68 11.68 11.61 5.84
C GLY A 68 10.29 11.41 5.24
N TYR A 69 9.30 12.13 5.76
CA TYR A 69 7.88 12.09 5.37
C TYR A 69 7.59 12.42 3.87
N GLY A 70 8.55 12.27 2.96
CA GLY A 70 8.43 12.60 1.53
C GLY A 70 8.28 11.42 0.57
N LEU A 71 8.48 10.16 1.01
CA LEU A 71 8.51 9.00 0.09
C LEU A 71 7.31 8.05 0.17
N TYR A 72 6.35 8.30 1.07
CA TYR A 72 5.03 7.69 0.93
C TYR A 72 4.26 8.49 -0.13
N GLN A 73 4.66 8.38 -1.39
CA GLN A 73 3.74 8.65 -2.47
C GLN A 73 2.79 7.45 -2.51
N PRO A 74 1.54 7.55 -2.02
CA PRO A 74 0.55 6.53 -2.33
C PRO A 74 0.55 6.38 -3.86
N VAL A 75 0.36 5.17 -4.37
CA VAL A 75 0.17 4.91 -5.82
C VAL A 75 -0.93 5.81 -6.41
N LEU A 76 -1.81 6.36 -5.57
CA LEU A 76 -2.81 7.39 -5.88
C LEU A 76 -2.25 8.77 -6.29
N SER A 77 -0.99 9.08 -5.96
CA SER A 77 -0.29 10.31 -6.41
C SER A 77 0.30 10.19 -7.81
N GLN A 78 0.36 8.99 -8.39
CA GLN A 78 0.63 8.81 -9.82
C GLN A 78 -0.64 9.01 -10.66
N ARG A 79 -1.54 9.90 -10.21
CA ARG A 79 -2.58 10.39 -11.10
C ARG A 79 -1.82 11.09 -12.23
N ALA A 80 -1.85 10.48 -13.42
CA ALA A 80 -1.55 11.19 -14.65
C ALA A 80 -2.22 12.56 -14.55
N GLU A 81 -1.50 13.62 -14.89
CA GLU A 81 -2.02 14.98 -14.87
C GLU A 81 -3.50 14.95 -15.26
N PRO A 82 -4.40 15.54 -14.46
CA PRO A 82 -5.80 15.57 -14.82
C PRO A 82 -5.87 16.15 -16.23
N LEU A 83 -6.37 15.34 -17.19
CA LEU A 83 -6.57 15.76 -18.58
C LEU A 83 -7.16 17.17 -18.52
N SER A 84 -6.49 18.12 -19.18
CA SER A 84 -6.86 19.53 -19.04
C SER A 84 -8.37 19.67 -19.28
N PRO A 85 -9.08 20.53 -18.52
CA PRO A 85 -10.51 20.70 -18.69
C PRO A 85 -10.92 21.00 -20.16
N ALA A 86 -10.00 21.48 -20.98
CA ALA A 86 -10.18 21.65 -22.42
C ALA A 86 -10.25 20.32 -23.18
N LEU A 87 -9.32 19.39 -22.96
CA LEU A 87 -9.31 18.08 -23.63
C LEU A 87 -10.57 17.27 -23.29
N LEU A 88 -11.01 17.30 -22.02
CA LEU A 88 -12.25 16.63 -21.62
C LEU A 88 -13.48 17.24 -22.30
N ARG A 89 -13.52 18.57 -22.47
CA ARG A 89 -14.60 19.24 -23.19
C ARG A 89 -14.60 18.88 -24.68
N GLU A 90 -13.43 18.76 -25.27
CA GLU A 90 -13.27 18.35 -26.67
C GLU A 90 -13.81 16.93 -26.88
N GLU A 91 -13.36 15.96 -26.09
CA GLU A 91 -13.83 14.57 -26.12
C GLU A 91 -15.36 14.46 -25.94
N VAL A 92 -15.92 15.17 -24.95
CA VAL A 92 -17.37 15.19 -24.71
C VAL A 92 -18.13 15.78 -25.89
N SER A 93 -17.60 16.82 -26.53
CA SER A 93 -18.24 17.42 -27.70
C SER A 93 -18.21 16.50 -28.92
N ALA A 94 -17.11 15.78 -29.14
CA ALA A 94 -16.97 14.78 -30.20
C ALA A 94 -17.94 13.60 -30.01
N LEU A 95 -18.05 13.08 -28.78
CA LEU A 95 -19.00 12.03 -28.44
C LEU A 95 -20.45 12.48 -28.64
N SER A 96 -20.78 13.70 -28.19
CA SER A 96 -22.12 14.28 -28.36
C SER A 96 -22.50 14.41 -29.85
N GLY A 97 -21.57 14.89 -30.69
CA GLY A 97 -21.78 14.96 -32.14
C GLY A 97 -22.03 13.58 -32.77
N THR A 98 -21.29 12.56 -32.33
CA THR A 98 -21.47 11.18 -32.80
C THR A 98 -22.87 10.66 -32.47
N VAL A 99 -23.35 10.88 -31.24
CA VAL A 99 -24.70 10.50 -30.82
C VAL A 99 -25.77 11.21 -31.64
N GLY A 100 -25.62 12.52 -31.88
CA GLY A 100 -26.55 13.28 -32.73
C GLY A 100 -26.66 12.74 -34.16
N ASN A 101 -25.52 12.38 -34.76
CA ASN A 101 -25.48 11.77 -36.08
C ASN A 101 -26.18 10.40 -36.12
N ILE A 102 -25.97 9.57 -35.09
CA ILE A 102 -26.64 8.27 -34.96
C ILE A 102 -28.15 8.46 -34.84
N LEU A 103 -28.62 9.38 -33.99
CA LEU A 103 -30.04 9.66 -33.82
C LEU A 103 -30.69 10.13 -35.12
N THR A 104 -30.01 10.99 -35.89
CA THR A 104 -30.49 11.46 -37.19
C THR A 104 -30.63 10.31 -38.19
N ARG A 105 -29.66 9.38 -38.21
CA ARG A 105 -29.74 8.18 -39.05
C ARG A 105 -30.91 7.27 -38.65
N ILE A 106 -31.12 7.06 -37.35
CA ILE A 106 -32.26 6.27 -36.84
C ILE A 106 -33.58 6.91 -37.26
N GLN A 107 -33.72 8.23 -37.12
CA GLN A 107 -34.93 8.95 -37.52
C GLN A 107 -35.18 8.90 -39.03
N LYS A 108 -34.12 8.92 -39.85
CA LYS A 108 -34.24 8.76 -41.30
C LYS A 108 -34.74 7.36 -41.66
N LEU A 109 -34.16 6.32 -41.05
CA LEU A 109 -34.59 4.93 -41.26
C LEU A 109 -36.00 4.65 -40.74
N ALA A 110 -36.48 5.39 -39.74
CA ALA A 110 -37.84 5.27 -39.23
C ALA A 110 -38.90 5.97 -40.11
N LYS A 111 -38.49 6.75 -41.12
CA LYS A 111 -39.38 7.46 -42.05
C LYS A 111 -39.48 6.79 -43.43
N GLU A 112 -38.68 5.76 -43.69
CA GLU A 112 -38.77 4.85 -44.85
C GLU A 112 -39.55 3.60 -44.45
#